data_AF-A0A3D1KV02-F1
#
_entry.id   AF-A0A3D1KV02-F1
#
_cell.length_a   1.000
_cell.length_b   1.000
_cell.length_c   1.000
_cell.angle_alpha   90.00
_cell.angle_beta   90.00
_cell.angle_gamma   90.00
#
_symmetry.space_group_name_H-M   'P 1'
#
loop_
_entity.id
_entity.type
_entity.pdbx_description
1 polymer ?
#
loop_
_entity_poly.entity_id
_entity_poly.type
_entity_poly.pdbx_seq_one_letter_code
_entity_poly.pdbx_strand_id
1 'polypeptide(L)' 'EVSLENLMACGFGVCLCCIEPTTKGNLCVCTEGPVFNINDLKW' A
#
# COMPACT_ATOMS: atom_id res chain seq x y z
N GLU A 1 5.40 -11.85 -5.53
CA GLU A 1 4.43 -11.04 -4.77
C GLU A 1 5.02 -10.81 -3.38
N VAL A 2 4.77 -9.65 -2.78
CA VAL A 2 5.30 -9.27 -1.46
C VAL A 2 4.17 -8.68 -0.61
N SER A 3 4.16 -8.99 0.68
CA SER A 3 3.26 -8.38 1.65
C SER A 3 3.90 -7.13 2.25
N LEU A 4 3.23 -5.99 2.12
CA LEU A 4 3.64 -4.72 2.69
C LEU A 4 3.01 -4.53 4.07
N GLU A 5 3.87 -4.35 5.08
CA GLU A 5 3.49 -4.12 6.47
C GLU A 5 3.61 -2.63 6.82
N ASN A 6 2.83 -1.78 6.15
CA ASN A 6 2.81 -0.34 6.45
C ASN A 6 2.06 -0.06 7.76
N LEU A 7 2.44 1.01 8.46
CA LEU A 7 1.71 1.45 9.65
C LEU A 7 0.27 1.84 9.28
N MET A 8 -0.70 1.10 9.83
CA MET A 8 -2.12 1.34 9.59
C MET A 8 -2.74 1.99 10.84
N ALA A 9 -3.36 3.15 10.69
CA ALA A 9 -4.12 3.79 11.77
C ALA A 9 -5.61 3.42 11.72
N CYS A 10 -6.29 3.71 10.60
CA CYS A 10 -7.71 3.37 10.45
C CYS A 10 -7.96 1.96 9.90
N GLY A 11 -7.11 1.45 9.00
CA GLY A 11 -7.29 0.15 8.35
C GLY A 11 -8.34 0.09 7.22
N PHE A 12 -8.97 1.22 6.88
CA PHE A 12 -9.99 1.29 5.81
C PHE A 12 -9.83 2.51 4.88
N GLY A 13 -8.61 3.07 4.82
CA GLY A 13 -8.23 4.04 3.78
C GLY A 13 -8.56 5.51 4.04
N VAL A 14 -9.24 5.88 5.13
CA VAL A 14 -9.57 7.31 5.39
C VAL A 14 -8.41 8.12 5.98
N CYS A 15 -7.51 7.46 6.74
CA CYS A 15 -6.40 8.15 7.41
C CYS A 15 -5.19 8.39 6.49
N LEU A 16 -5.13 7.68 5.35
CA LEU A 16 -4.04 7.75 4.36
C LEU A 16 -2.62 7.49 4.91
N CYS A 17 -2.49 6.98 6.14
CA CYS A 17 -1.18 6.64 6.73
C CYS A 17 -0.53 5.41 6.08
N CYS A 18 -1.33 4.58 5.39
CA CYS A 18 -0.91 3.32 4.78
C CYS A 18 -0.58 3.47 3.28
N ILE A 19 -0.24 4.68 2.79
CA ILE A 19 0.01 4.94 1.37
C ILE A 19 1.38 4.42 0.94
N GLU A 20 1.42 3.70 -0.19
CA GLU A 20 2.63 3.19 -0.83
C GLU A 20 2.76 3.75 -2.27
N PRO A 21 3.90 4.34 -2.65
CA PRO A 21 4.16 4.77 -4.01
C PRO A 21 4.43 3.58 -4.94
N THR A 22 3.61 3.43 -5.96
CA THR A 22 3.73 2.36 -6.97
C THR A 22 3.88 2.94 -8.38
N THR A 23 4.14 2.08 -9.35
CA THR A 23 4.10 2.39 -10.79
C THR A 23 2.70 2.84 -11.24
N LYS A 24 1.65 2.42 -10.53
CA LYS A 24 0.25 2.77 -10.76
C LYS A 24 -0.19 4.06 -10.05
N GLY A 25 0.69 4.67 -9.26
CA GLY A 25 0.41 5.83 -8.42
C GLY A 25 0.49 5.53 -6.93
N ASN A 26 -0.05 6.41 -6.11
CA ASN A 26 -0.07 6.23 -4.65
C ASN A 26 -1.27 5.38 -4.26
N LEU A 27 -1.03 4.19 -3.72
CA LEU A 27 -2.07 3.23 -3.36
C LEU A 27 -2.13 3.04 -1.84
N CYS A 28 -3.32 2.89 -1.28
CA CYS A 28 -3.50 2.57 0.14
C CYS A 28 -3.29 1.07 0.36
N VAL A 29 -2.24 0.67 1.08
CA VAL A 29 -1.95 -0.74 1.43
C VAL A 29 -3.11 -1.39 2.18
N CYS A 30 -3.81 -0.63 3.02
CA CYS A 30 -4.92 -1.13 3.82
C CYS A 30 -6.23 -1.34 3.04
N THR A 31 -6.35 -0.86 1.79
CA THR A 31 -7.54 -1.06 0.94
C THR A 31 -7.23 -1.79 -0.36
N GLU A 32 -6.10 -1.47 -0.98
CA GLU A 32 -5.63 -2.03 -2.25
C GLU A 32 -4.62 -3.17 -2.05
N GLY A 33 -4.06 -3.29 -0.84
CA GLY A 33 -3.08 -4.31 -0.45
C GLY A 33 -3.68 -5.37 0.48
N PRO A 34 -2.86 -6.06 1.30
CA PRO A 34 -1.44 -5.81 1.60
C PRO A 34 -0.45 -6.48 0.64
N VAL A 35 -0.94 -7.32 -0.28
CA VAL A 35 -0.08 -8.09 -1.19
C VAL A 35 0.04 -7.38 -2.53
N PHE A 36 1.25 -7.00 -2.89
CA PHE A 36 1.56 -6.31 -4.15
C PHE A 36 2.55 -7.10 -5.00
N ASN A 37 2.53 -6.83 -6.31
CA ASN A 37 3.58 -7.32 -7.19
C ASN A 37 4.85 -6.50 -6.95
N ILE A 38 5.99 -7.17 -6.77
CA ILE A 38 7.27 -6.49 -6.56
C ILE A 38 7.66 -5.57 -7.73
N ASN A 39 7.22 -5.90 -8.96
CA ASN A 39 7.45 -5.08 -10.15
C ASN A 39 6.59 -3.81 -10.20
N ASP A 40 5.53 -3.73 -9.37
CA ASP A 40 4.69 -2.55 -9.26
C ASP A 40 5.23 -1.55 -8.22
N LEU A 41 6.16 -1.96 -7.35
CA LEU A 41 6.71 -1.10 -6.31
C LEU A 41 7.86 -0.24 -6.83
N LYS A 42 7.84 1.06 -6.48
CA LYS A 42 8.94 2.00 -6.74
C LYS A 42 9.85 2.02 -5.52
N TRP A 43 10.77 1.06 -5.44
CA TRP A 43 11.76 1.00 -4.35
C TRP A 43 12.64 2.25 -4.30
#